data_AF-A0A970H1S9-F1
#
_entry.id   AF-A0A970H1S9-F1
#
_cell.length_a   1.000
_cell.length_b   1.000
_cell.length_c   1.000
_cell.angle_alpha   90.00
_cell.angle_beta   90.00
_cell.angle_gamma   90.00
#
_symmetry.space_group_name_H-M   'P 1'
#
loop_
_entity.id
_entity.type
_entity.pdbx_description
1 polymer ?
#
loop_
_entity_poly.entity_id
_entity_poly.type
_entity_poly.pdbx_seq_one_letter_code
_entity_poly.pdbx_strand_id
1 'polypeptide(L)'
;YAELGSFTVEGTVDGTDINAVATIEVVAPTILSIEMVSVTTKVKKAPVLPSEVTAVYSNGTTGQVNVVWGDINPEQYAQTGTFTVEGIVEGSEIKAIASITVIEDDDNEYEIITTFNLEKLEPNKLLKASVQVTNNSDLEESVLVIVALYSPSNELTYFTYISKNILEGETENLSTGFTLPANVYNYKVKAFVWDGTDILTSNMQPLSKEVILE
;
A
#
# COMPACT_ATOMS: atom_id res chain seq x y z
N TYR A 1 3.93 14.64 47.82
CA TYR A 1 4.74 13.63 48.53
C TYR A 1 5.21 12.64 47.48
N ALA A 2 6.51 12.59 47.18
CA ALA A 2 7.02 12.06 45.91
C ALA A 2 8.21 11.10 46.07
N GLU A 3 8.29 10.40 47.21
CA GLU A 3 9.26 9.31 47.39
C GLU A 3 8.51 8.01 47.60
N LEU A 4 8.95 6.96 46.90
CA LEU A 4 8.46 5.59 47.10
C LEU A 4 8.77 5.16 48.53
N GLY A 5 7.87 4.41 49.15
CA GLY A 5 8.06 3.88 50.49
C GLY A 5 6.85 4.08 51.40
N SER A 6 7.06 3.75 52.67
CA SER A 6 6.03 3.85 53.70
C SER A 6 6.32 5.00 54.65
N PHE A 7 5.29 5.77 54.99
CA PHE A 7 5.38 6.82 56.01
C PHE A 7 4.11 6.87 56.86
N THR A 8 4.25 7.37 58.08
CA THR A 8 3.14 7.52 59.02
C THR A 8 2.70 8.97 59.11
N VAL A 9 1.39 9.18 59.07
CA VAL A 9 0.75 10.47 59.35
C VAL A 9 0.08 10.35 60.72
N GLU A 10 0.45 11.26 61.61
CA GLU A 10 -0.16 11.34 62.95
C GLU A 10 -1.21 12.46 62.98
N GLY A 11 -2.30 12.23 63.70
CA GLY A 11 -3.36 13.19 63.97
C GLY A 11 -3.86 13.07 65.41
N THR A 12 -4.65 14.04 65.86
CA THR A 12 -5.21 14.08 67.22
C THR A 12 -6.68 13.66 67.24
N VAL A 13 -7.10 12.90 68.25
CA VAL A 13 -8.52 12.56 68.47
C VAL A 13 -9.11 13.49 69.53
N ASP A 14 -10.08 14.32 69.13
CA ASP A 14 -10.69 15.35 70.00
C ASP A 14 -11.23 14.76 71.32
N GLY A 15 -10.96 15.44 72.43
CA GLY A 15 -11.31 14.98 73.77
C GLY A 15 -10.45 13.83 74.34
N THR A 16 -9.35 13.44 73.67
CA THR A 16 -8.43 12.38 74.16
C THR A 16 -6.96 12.75 73.94
N ASP A 17 -6.07 12.11 74.71
CA ASP A 17 -4.61 12.17 74.49
C ASP A 17 -4.12 11.07 73.51
N ILE A 18 -5.03 10.48 72.71
CA ILE A 18 -4.71 9.40 71.77
C ILE A 18 -4.36 10.00 70.40
N ASN A 19 -3.21 9.59 69.85
CA ASN A 19 -2.84 9.88 68.47
C ASN A 19 -3.54 8.89 67.52
N ALA A 20 -4.21 9.42 66.50
CA ALA A 20 -4.57 8.66 65.32
C ALA A 20 -3.33 8.49 64.45
N VAL A 21 -3.01 7.27 64.06
CA VAL A 21 -1.88 6.97 63.17
C VAL A 21 -2.40 6.33 61.91
N ALA A 22 -2.07 6.91 60.75
CA ALA A 22 -2.33 6.33 59.44
C ALA A 22 -1.01 6.04 58.74
N THR A 23 -0.80 4.80 58.32
CA THR A 23 0.35 4.42 57.50
C THR A 23 -0.03 4.53 56.02
N ILE A 24 0.76 5.28 55.26
CA ILE A 24 0.61 5.44 53.81
C ILE A 24 1.76 4.71 53.13
N GLU A 25 1.46 3.93 52.11
CA GLU A 25 2.44 3.25 51.27
C GLU A 25 2.34 3.77 49.83
N VAL A 26 3.46 4.25 49.29
CA VAL A 26 3.55 4.74 47.91
C VAL A 26 4.36 3.73 47.10
N VAL A 27 3.69 3.08 46.16
CA VAL A 27 4.28 2.08 45.25
C VAL A 27 4.41 2.63 43.84
N ALA A 28 5.38 2.11 43.08
CA ALA A 28 5.52 2.43 41.67
C ALA A 28 4.29 1.88 40.89
N PRO A 29 3.73 2.65 39.95
CA PRO A 29 2.64 2.17 39.13
C PRO A 29 3.11 1.01 38.23
N THR A 30 2.26 0.01 38.07
CA THR A 30 2.48 -1.14 37.18
C THR A 30 1.62 -1.02 35.93
N ILE A 31 2.09 -1.55 34.81
CA ILE A 31 1.29 -1.59 33.57
C ILE A 31 0.14 -2.59 33.77
N LEU A 32 -1.09 -2.16 33.52
CA LEU A 32 -2.30 -2.99 33.58
C LEU A 32 -2.76 -3.44 32.20
N SER A 33 -2.61 -2.59 31.19
CA SER A 33 -2.95 -2.92 29.81
C SER A 33 -2.14 -2.06 28.83
N ILE A 34 -2.09 -2.51 27.59
CA ILE A 34 -1.51 -1.80 26.47
C ILE A 34 -2.63 -1.56 25.46
N GLU A 35 -2.76 -0.34 24.98
CA GLU A 35 -3.74 -0.02 23.94
C GLU A 35 -3.35 -0.69 22.62
N MET A 36 -4.34 -1.33 21.98
CA MET A 36 -4.14 -1.94 20.67
C MET A 36 -3.88 -0.85 19.62
N VAL A 37 -2.90 -1.08 18.74
CA VAL A 37 -2.66 -0.20 17.59
C VAL A 37 -3.25 -0.80 16.32
N SER A 38 -3.76 0.06 15.45
CA SER A 38 -4.29 -0.33 14.13
C SER A 38 -3.40 0.25 13.04
N VAL A 39 -2.94 -0.59 12.13
CA VAL A 39 -2.06 -0.20 11.02
C VAL A 39 -2.65 -0.72 9.71
N THR A 40 -2.57 0.11 8.66
CA THR A 40 -3.00 -0.27 7.31
C THR A 40 -1.79 -0.32 6.39
N THR A 41 -1.73 -1.33 5.54
CA THR A 41 -0.73 -1.47 4.47
C THR A 41 -1.37 -2.00 3.19
N LYS A 42 -0.72 -1.79 2.05
CA LYS A 42 -1.17 -2.35 0.76
C LYS A 42 -0.59 -3.75 0.57
N VAL A 43 -1.21 -4.57 -0.28
CA VAL A 43 -0.67 -5.88 -0.64
C VAL A 43 0.79 -5.76 -1.10
N LYS A 44 1.64 -6.70 -0.70
CA LYS A 44 3.07 -6.77 -0.99
C LYS A 44 3.91 -5.61 -0.42
N LYS A 45 3.33 -4.68 0.36
CA LYS A 45 4.06 -3.65 1.10
C LYS A 45 4.13 -4.03 2.58
N ALA A 46 5.33 -4.05 3.14
CA ALA A 46 5.52 -4.35 4.55
C ALA A 46 4.86 -3.25 5.43
N PRO A 47 4.06 -3.61 6.44
CA PRO A 47 3.45 -2.64 7.34
C PRO A 47 4.50 -1.96 8.21
N VAL A 48 4.32 -0.67 8.48
CA VAL A 48 5.19 0.11 9.36
C VAL A 48 4.55 0.19 10.75
N LEU A 49 5.16 -0.47 11.72
CA LEU A 49 4.67 -0.48 13.10
C LEU A 49 5.33 0.62 13.94
N PRO A 50 4.61 1.21 14.93
CA PRO A 50 5.18 2.25 15.79
C PRO A 50 6.21 1.66 16.77
N SER A 51 7.21 2.46 17.16
CA SER A 51 8.21 2.05 18.16
C SER A 51 7.74 2.19 19.60
N GLU A 52 6.62 2.89 19.83
CA GLU A 52 6.03 3.12 21.14
C GLU A 52 4.53 2.83 21.12
N VAL A 53 3.98 2.40 22.25
CA VAL A 53 2.56 2.15 22.46
C VAL A 53 2.09 2.77 23.77
N THR A 54 0.79 3.07 23.86
CA THR A 54 0.19 3.61 25.08
C THR A 54 -0.05 2.49 26.10
N ALA A 55 0.58 2.61 27.27
CA ALA A 55 0.30 1.79 28.44
C ALA A 55 -0.67 2.50 29.39
N VAL A 56 -1.59 1.73 29.98
CA VAL A 56 -2.46 2.16 31.07
C VAL A 56 -1.90 1.59 32.37
N TYR A 57 -1.67 2.47 33.35
CA TYR A 57 -1.03 2.12 34.62
C TYR A 57 -2.05 1.93 35.76
N SER A 58 -1.62 1.24 36.83
CA SER A 58 -2.45 0.92 37.99
C SER A 58 -2.94 2.13 38.80
N ASN A 59 -2.29 3.29 38.63
CA ASN A 59 -2.71 4.56 39.22
C ASN A 59 -3.72 5.34 38.35
N GLY A 60 -4.19 4.74 37.25
CA GLY A 60 -5.13 5.35 36.30
C GLY A 60 -4.50 6.32 35.30
N THR A 61 -3.18 6.51 35.31
CA THR A 61 -2.47 7.33 34.32
C THR A 61 -2.13 6.51 33.06
N THR A 62 -1.79 7.21 31.98
CA THR A 62 -1.28 6.60 30.74
C THR A 62 0.12 7.12 30.41
N GLY A 63 0.88 6.36 29.64
CA GLY A 63 2.22 6.76 29.18
C GLY A 63 2.67 5.97 27.95
N GLN A 64 3.67 6.50 27.24
CA GLN A 64 4.30 5.81 26.11
C GLN A 64 5.38 4.86 26.62
N VAL A 65 5.42 3.65 26.07
CA VAL A 65 6.43 2.63 26.36
C VAL A 65 6.97 2.04 25.07
N ASN A 66 8.27 1.75 25.05
CA ASN A 66 8.91 1.12 23.90
C ASN A 66 8.34 -0.27 23.64
N VAL A 67 8.15 -0.58 22.36
CA VAL A 67 7.71 -1.89 21.88
C VAL A 67 8.66 -2.41 20.81
N VAL A 68 8.97 -3.70 20.90
CA VAL A 68 9.69 -4.44 19.87
C VAL A 68 8.74 -5.47 19.28
N TRP A 69 8.38 -5.29 18.01
CA TRP A 69 7.47 -6.19 17.29
C TRP A 69 8.19 -7.43 16.77
N GLY A 70 7.45 -8.54 16.67
CA GLY A 70 7.93 -9.74 15.98
C GLY A 70 8.08 -9.52 14.47
N ASP A 71 8.87 -10.38 13.83
CA ASP A 71 9.02 -10.38 12.37
C ASP A 71 7.69 -10.68 11.68
N ILE A 72 7.41 -9.96 10.59
CA ILE A 72 6.19 -10.13 9.79
C ILE A 72 6.57 -10.83 8.49
N ASN A 73 6.03 -12.03 8.25
CA ASN A 73 6.30 -12.78 7.04
C ASN A 73 5.63 -12.10 5.83
N PRO A 74 6.34 -11.87 4.70
CA PRO A 74 5.76 -11.41 3.44
C PRO A 74 4.48 -12.09 2.97
N GLU A 75 4.30 -13.37 3.28
CA GLU A 75 3.08 -14.11 2.94
C GLU A 75 1.83 -13.57 3.66
N GLN A 76 1.98 -12.97 4.85
CA GLN A 76 0.85 -12.42 5.63
C GLN A 76 0.26 -11.15 5.00
N TYR A 77 1.03 -10.45 4.17
CA TYR A 77 0.58 -9.26 3.44
C TYR A 77 0.62 -9.45 1.92
N ALA A 78 0.68 -10.69 1.43
CA ALA A 78 0.63 -11.00 0.02
C ALA A 78 -0.78 -10.84 -0.60
N GLN A 79 -1.82 -10.89 0.25
CA GLN A 79 -3.24 -10.76 -0.13
C GLN A 79 -3.97 -9.88 0.87
N THR A 80 -5.13 -9.38 0.48
CA THR A 80 -6.00 -8.60 1.35
C THR A 80 -6.51 -9.41 2.53
N GLY A 81 -6.75 -8.71 3.64
CA GLY A 81 -7.21 -9.33 4.88
C GLY A 81 -6.74 -8.60 6.12
N THR A 82 -6.96 -9.22 7.27
CA THR A 82 -6.49 -8.71 8.56
C THR A 82 -5.71 -9.78 9.31
N PHE A 83 -4.66 -9.35 10.00
CA PHE A 83 -3.89 -10.22 10.90
C PHE A 83 -3.35 -9.44 12.08
N THR A 84 -2.97 -10.13 13.15
CA THR A 84 -2.39 -9.52 14.35
C THR A 84 -0.90 -9.79 14.47
N VAL A 85 -0.16 -8.83 15.02
CA VAL A 85 1.24 -8.94 15.37
C VAL A 85 1.39 -8.66 16.85
N GLU A 86 2.12 -9.52 17.56
CA GLU A 86 2.44 -9.33 18.96
C GLU A 86 3.78 -8.59 19.11
N GLY A 87 3.85 -7.70 20.10
CA GLY A 87 5.05 -6.96 20.46
C GLY A 87 5.43 -7.17 21.92
N ILE A 88 6.72 -7.13 22.19
CA ILE A 88 7.30 -7.19 23.53
C ILE A 88 7.45 -5.75 24.03
N VAL A 89 6.92 -5.47 25.23
CA VAL A 89 7.04 -4.17 25.89
C VAL A 89 8.09 -4.25 26.99
N GLU A 90 9.00 -3.28 27.00
CA GLU A 90 10.06 -3.22 28.01
C GLU A 90 9.45 -3.06 29.42
N GLY A 91 9.89 -3.92 30.36
CA GLY A 91 9.43 -3.86 31.75
C GLY A 91 8.03 -4.41 32.00
N SER A 92 7.42 -5.14 31.04
CA SER A 92 6.11 -5.77 31.20
C SER A 92 6.06 -7.17 30.61
N GLU A 93 5.29 -8.07 31.24
CA GLU A 93 4.90 -9.36 30.63
C GLU A 93 3.67 -9.22 29.72
N ILE A 94 3.00 -8.07 29.76
CA ILE A 94 1.84 -7.78 28.90
C ILE A 94 2.35 -7.49 27.50
N LYS A 95 1.85 -8.26 26.53
CA LYS A 95 2.19 -8.07 25.11
C LYS A 95 1.41 -6.91 24.50
N ALA A 96 2.06 -6.14 23.65
CA ALA A 96 1.39 -5.21 22.75
C ALA A 96 0.76 -5.98 21.58
N ILE A 97 -0.37 -5.50 21.08
CA ILE A 97 -1.06 -6.10 19.92
C ILE A 97 -1.24 -5.02 18.85
N ALA A 98 -0.77 -5.30 17.64
CA ALA A 98 -1.07 -4.53 16.45
C ALA A 98 -2.06 -5.30 15.58
N SER A 99 -3.15 -4.66 15.18
CA SER A 99 -4.08 -5.15 14.17
C SER A 99 -3.70 -4.57 12.81
N ILE A 100 -3.29 -5.42 11.88
CA ILE A 100 -2.85 -5.03 10.55
C ILE A 100 -3.99 -5.28 9.57
N THR A 101 -4.34 -4.26 8.79
CA THR A 101 -5.28 -4.35 7.67
C THR A 101 -4.51 -4.25 6.37
N VAL A 102 -4.58 -5.28 5.56
CA VAL A 102 -4.02 -5.33 4.21
C VAL A 102 -5.14 -5.01 3.23
N ILE A 103 -5.00 -3.88 2.55
CA ILE A 103 -5.93 -3.43 1.51
C ILE A 103 -5.35 -3.72 0.13
N GLU A 104 -6.22 -3.76 -0.89
CA GLU A 104 -5.78 -3.89 -2.27
C GLU A 104 -4.79 -2.76 -2.59
N ASP A 105 -3.84 -3.06 -3.47
CA ASP A 105 -3.02 -2.04 -4.10
C ASP A 105 -3.87 -1.46 -5.23
N ASP A 106 -4.80 -0.59 -4.86
CA ASP A 106 -5.66 0.13 -5.82
C ASP A 106 -4.93 1.33 -6.44
N ASP A 107 -3.61 1.44 -6.26
CA ASP A 107 -2.73 2.26 -7.10
C ASP A 107 -2.58 1.62 -8.48
N ASN A 108 -3.70 1.25 -9.11
CA ASN A 108 -3.74 1.34 -10.56
C ASN A 108 -3.71 2.83 -10.86
N GLU A 109 -2.49 3.39 -10.86
CA GLU A 109 -2.17 4.75 -11.31
C GLU A 109 -2.81 5.03 -12.67
N TYR A 110 -3.18 3.98 -13.42
CA TYR A 110 -3.89 4.07 -14.68
C TYR A 110 -5.07 3.10 -14.78
N GLU A 111 -6.22 3.59 -15.22
CA GLU A 111 -7.29 2.77 -15.79
C GLU A 111 -7.16 2.78 -17.32
N ILE A 112 -6.97 1.60 -17.93
CA ILE A 112 -6.65 1.48 -19.36
C ILE A 112 -7.64 0.56 -20.06
N ILE A 113 -8.33 1.10 -21.06
CA ILE A 113 -9.24 0.35 -21.93
C ILE A 113 -8.70 0.39 -23.35
N THR A 114 -8.32 -0.76 -23.88
CA THR A 114 -7.84 -0.89 -25.26
C THR A 114 -8.84 -1.65 -26.11
N THR A 115 -9.16 -1.10 -27.28
CA THR A 115 -10.03 -1.72 -28.28
C THR A 115 -9.37 -1.66 -29.66
N PHE A 116 -9.65 -2.67 -30.49
CA PHE A 116 -9.30 -2.64 -31.91
C PHE A 116 -10.54 -2.38 -32.75
N ASN A 117 -10.36 -1.73 -33.89
CA ASN A 117 -11.43 -1.56 -34.88
C ASN A 117 -11.80 -2.85 -35.64
N LEU A 118 -11.02 -3.92 -35.47
CA LEU A 118 -11.22 -5.22 -36.10
C LEU A 118 -11.29 -6.31 -35.03
N GLU A 119 -12.12 -7.34 -35.26
CA GLU A 119 -12.24 -8.51 -34.37
C GLU A 119 -11.18 -9.58 -34.64
N LYS A 120 -10.51 -9.51 -35.80
CA LYS A 120 -9.43 -10.39 -36.22
C LYS A 120 -8.55 -9.72 -37.27
N LEU A 121 -7.38 -10.27 -37.55
CA LEU A 121 -6.51 -9.71 -38.59
C LEU A 121 -7.08 -9.93 -40.01
N GLU A 122 -7.14 -8.85 -40.79
CA GLU A 122 -7.61 -8.85 -42.17
C GLU A 122 -6.56 -8.25 -43.11
N PRO A 123 -6.12 -8.96 -44.17
CA PRO A 123 -5.11 -8.47 -45.10
C PRO A 123 -5.45 -7.10 -45.72
N ASN A 124 -4.45 -6.23 -45.82
CA ASN A 124 -4.55 -4.89 -46.43
C ASN A 124 -5.59 -3.96 -45.76
N LYS A 125 -6.13 -4.31 -44.60
CA LYS A 125 -7.01 -3.43 -43.83
C LYS A 125 -6.20 -2.55 -42.89
N LEU A 126 -6.69 -1.34 -42.67
CA LEU A 126 -6.20 -0.48 -41.60
C LEU A 126 -6.65 -1.07 -40.26
N LEU A 127 -5.68 -1.49 -39.46
CA LEU A 127 -5.88 -1.81 -38.06
C LEU A 127 -5.55 -0.56 -37.23
N LYS A 128 -6.44 -0.24 -36.29
CA LYS A 128 -6.34 0.91 -35.38
C LYS A 128 -6.67 0.43 -33.97
N ALA A 129 -5.79 0.71 -33.03
CA ALA A 129 -6.07 0.55 -31.61
C ALA A 129 -6.54 1.90 -31.05
N SER A 130 -7.64 1.89 -30.29
CA SER A 130 -8.12 3.02 -29.50
C SER A 130 -7.90 2.68 -28.03
N VAL A 131 -7.11 3.51 -27.35
CA VAL A 131 -6.73 3.33 -25.96
C VAL A 131 -7.25 4.51 -25.17
N GLN A 132 -8.16 4.24 -24.24
CA GLN A 132 -8.58 5.18 -23.22
C GLN A 132 -7.70 4.97 -22.00
N VAL A 133 -7.13 6.06 -21.49
CA VAL A 133 -6.24 6.07 -20.32
C VAL A 133 -6.74 7.10 -19.34
N THR A 134 -7.11 6.69 -18.13
CA THR A 134 -7.37 7.59 -17.01
C THR A 134 -6.15 7.59 -16.10
N ASN A 135 -5.56 8.76 -15.82
CA ASN A 135 -4.46 8.88 -14.86
C ASN A 135 -5.06 9.08 -13.45
N ASN A 136 -4.99 8.04 -12.62
CA ASN A 136 -5.40 8.05 -11.22
C ASN A 136 -4.22 8.30 -10.26
N SER A 137 -3.01 8.56 -10.76
CA SER A 137 -1.87 8.96 -9.93
C SER A 137 -2.03 10.40 -9.44
N ASP A 138 -1.24 10.75 -8.42
CA ASP A 138 -1.20 12.11 -7.84
C ASP A 138 -0.32 13.10 -8.65
N LEU A 139 0.11 12.72 -9.86
CA LEU A 139 1.06 13.49 -10.67
C LEU A 139 0.62 13.58 -12.14
N GLU A 140 1.05 14.63 -12.85
CA GLU A 140 1.03 14.63 -14.31
C GLU A 140 2.12 13.70 -14.82
N GLU A 141 1.73 12.74 -15.65
CA GLU A 141 2.64 11.73 -16.16
C GLU A 141 2.44 11.51 -17.66
N SER A 142 3.53 11.13 -18.33
CA SER A 142 3.52 10.81 -19.75
C SER A 142 3.20 9.35 -19.97
N VAL A 143 2.25 9.08 -20.86
CA VAL A 143 1.85 7.74 -21.27
C VAL A 143 2.19 7.52 -22.73
N LEU A 144 2.78 6.35 -23.04
CA LEU A 144 3.18 5.89 -24.36
C LEU A 144 2.35 4.67 -24.79
N VAL A 145 1.53 4.83 -25.83
CA VAL A 145 0.78 3.74 -26.44
C VAL A 145 1.54 3.18 -27.63
N ILE A 146 1.79 1.87 -27.64
CA ILE A 146 2.54 1.17 -28.70
C ILE A 146 1.63 0.12 -29.32
N VAL A 147 1.57 0.07 -30.65
CA VAL A 147 0.89 -1.01 -31.40
C VAL A 147 1.91 -1.68 -32.30
N ALA A 148 2.12 -2.97 -32.10
CA ALA A 148 3.19 -3.74 -32.72
C ALA A 148 2.66 -4.98 -33.44
N LEU A 149 3.19 -5.24 -34.64
CA LEU A 149 2.92 -6.41 -35.47
C LEU A 149 4.05 -7.42 -35.34
N TYR A 150 3.70 -8.66 -34.99
CA TYR A 150 4.62 -9.78 -34.87
C TYR A 150 4.37 -10.80 -35.97
N SER A 151 5.46 -11.34 -36.52
CA SER A 151 5.43 -12.45 -37.47
C SER A 151 5.00 -13.77 -36.79
N PRO A 152 4.76 -14.85 -37.56
CA PRO A 152 4.50 -16.19 -37.01
C PRO A 152 5.66 -16.76 -36.17
N SER A 153 6.89 -16.30 -36.39
CA SER A 153 8.06 -16.63 -35.55
C SER A 153 8.15 -15.78 -34.29
N ASN A 154 7.14 -14.94 -34.02
CA ASN A 154 7.08 -14.00 -32.91
C ASN A 154 8.18 -12.91 -32.96
N GLU A 155 8.65 -12.58 -34.17
CA GLU A 155 9.58 -11.48 -34.40
C GLU A 155 8.80 -10.19 -34.66
N LEU A 156 9.26 -9.08 -34.07
CA LEU A 156 8.69 -7.76 -34.33
C LEU A 156 8.96 -7.37 -35.79
N THR A 157 7.89 -7.11 -36.55
CA THR A 157 7.99 -6.74 -37.98
C THR A 157 7.72 -5.27 -38.22
N TYR A 158 6.80 -4.69 -37.46
CA TYR A 158 6.41 -3.29 -37.58
C TYR A 158 5.82 -2.80 -36.26
N PHE A 159 5.96 -1.52 -35.96
CA PHE A 159 5.25 -0.90 -34.84
C PHE A 159 4.97 0.57 -35.12
N THR A 160 4.04 1.12 -34.36
CA THR A 160 3.74 2.53 -34.28
C THR A 160 3.52 2.90 -32.83
N TYR A 161 3.73 4.16 -32.47
CA TYR A 161 3.48 4.64 -31.12
C TYR A 161 2.91 6.06 -31.14
N ILE A 162 2.29 6.43 -30.03
CA ILE A 162 1.84 7.78 -29.73
C ILE A 162 1.94 7.99 -28.23
N SER A 163 2.33 9.19 -27.80
CA SER A 163 2.41 9.54 -26.39
C SER A 163 1.62 10.79 -26.06
N LYS A 164 1.24 10.94 -24.79
CA LYS A 164 0.60 12.15 -24.27
C LYS A 164 0.86 12.29 -22.77
N ASN A 165 1.02 13.53 -22.31
CA ASN A 165 0.96 13.83 -20.88
C ASN A 165 -0.51 13.91 -20.44
N ILE A 166 -0.82 13.22 -19.35
CA ILE A 166 -2.17 13.15 -18.79
C ILE A 166 -2.09 13.72 -17.38
N LEU A 167 -2.86 14.77 -17.10
CA LEU A 167 -2.94 15.38 -15.77
C LEU A 167 -3.58 14.38 -14.78
N GLU A 168 -3.29 14.56 -13.48
CA GLU A 168 -3.98 13.85 -12.39
C GLU A 168 -5.50 13.93 -12.57
N GLY A 169 -6.17 12.77 -12.51
CA GLY A 169 -7.61 12.60 -12.62
C GLY A 169 -8.19 12.72 -14.04
N GLU A 170 -7.39 13.03 -15.05
CA GLU A 170 -7.88 13.20 -16.42
C GLU A 170 -7.92 11.88 -17.20
N THR A 171 -8.87 11.78 -18.13
CA THR A 171 -9.01 10.66 -19.06
C THR A 171 -8.73 11.10 -20.48
N GLU A 172 -7.80 10.43 -21.15
CA GLU A 172 -7.39 10.73 -22.52
C GLU A 172 -7.61 9.54 -23.45
N ASN A 173 -7.99 9.84 -24.70
CA ASN A 173 -8.19 8.81 -25.74
C ASN A 173 -7.09 8.95 -26.79
N LEU A 174 -6.15 8.01 -26.80
CA LEU A 174 -5.09 7.91 -27.77
C LEU A 174 -5.44 6.88 -28.84
N SER A 175 -4.98 7.11 -30.06
CA SER A 175 -5.17 6.10 -31.10
C SER A 175 -4.10 6.12 -32.17
N THR A 176 -3.61 4.93 -32.49
CA THR A 176 -2.59 4.71 -33.51
C THR A 176 -2.80 3.34 -34.19
N GLY A 177 -2.15 3.12 -35.32
CA GLY A 177 -2.35 1.92 -36.11
C GLY A 177 -1.58 1.90 -37.42
N PHE A 178 -1.79 0.85 -38.21
CA PHE A 178 -1.13 0.65 -39.50
C PHE A 178 -1.95 -0.25 -40.40
N THR A 179 -1.68 -0.17 -41.70
CA THR A 179 -2.25 -1.10 -42.69
C THR A 179 -1.58 -2.45 -42.58
N LEU A 180 -2.37 -3.50 -42.39
CA LEU A 180 -1.89 -4.87 -42.30
C LEU A 180 -1.29 -5.35 -43.64
N PRO A 181 -0.25 -6.20 -43.61
CA PRO A 181 0.35 -6.75 -44.82
C PRO A 181 -0.65 -7.63 -45.60
N ALA A 182 -0.30 -7.93 -46.85
CA ALA A 182 -1.12 -8.79 -47.72
C ALA A 182 -1.26 -10.24 -47.20
N ASN A 183 -0.37 -10.68 -46.31
CA ASN A 183 -0.46 -11.97 -45.62
C ASN A 183 -0.35 -11.75 -44.11
N VAL A 184 -1.39 -12.14 -43.37
CA VAL A 184 -1.47 -12.05 -41.90
C VAL A 184 -1.60 -13.44 -41.26
N TYR A 185 -1.37 -14.53 -42.00
CA TYR A 185 -1.48 -15.88 -41.47
C TYR A 185 -0.53 -16.09 -40.29
N ASN A 186 -1.08 -16.35 -39.09
CA ASN A 186 -0.38 -16.49 -37.81
C ASN A 186 0.40 -15.24 -37.36
N TYR A 187 0.10 -14.07 -37.92
CA TYR A 187 0.59 -12.82 -37.36
C TYR A 187 -0.15 -12.50 -36.06
N LYS A 188 0.44 -11.64 -35.24
CA LYS A 188 -0.21 -11.12 -34.03
C LYS A 188 -0.02 -9.62 -33.96
N VAL A 189 -1.06 -8.90 -33.56
CA VAL A 189 -0.91 -7.51 -33.14
C VAL A 189 -1.00 -7.44 -31.63
N LYS A 190 -0.09 -6.70 -31.01
CA LYS A 190 -0.11 -6.41 -29.57
C LYS A 190 -0.17 -4.90 -29.36
N ALA A 191 -1.06 -4.47 -28.49
CA ALA A 191 -1.11 -3.10 -28.00
C ALA A 191 -0.60 -3.05 -26.55
N PHE A 192 0.25 -2.07 -26.26
CA PHE A 192 0.88 -1.85 -24.97
C PHE A 192 0.71 -0.40 -24.55
N VAL A 193 0.67 -0.16 -23.24
CA VAL A 193 0.69 1.18 -22.66
C VAL A 193 1.78 1.22 -21.61
N TRP A 194 2.77 2.08 -21.82
CA TRP A 194 3.98 2.22 -21.00
C TRP A 194 4.15 3.66 -20.49
N ASP A 195 5.03 3.84 -19.52
CA ASP A 195 5.47 5.17 -19.07
C ASP A 195 6.35 5.86 -20.12
N GLY A 196 6.29 7.19 -20.18
CA GLY A 196 7.19 8.04 -20.95
C GLY A 196 6.61 8.57 -22.27
N THR A 197 7.50 9.17 -23.08
CA THR A 197 7.12 9.89 -24.31
C THR A 197 7.70 9.28 -25.58
N ASP A 198 8.74 8.45 -25.47
CA ASP A 198 9.40 7.84 -26.63
C ASP A 198 9.91 6.44 -26.28
N ILE A 199 9.76 5.51 -27.22
CA ILE A 199 10.16 4.10 -27.04
C ILE A 199 11.67 3.91 -26.81
N LEU A 200 12.51 4.85 -27.26
CA LEU A 200 13.96 4.81 -27.11
C LEU A 200 14.44 5.31 -25.74
N THR A 201 13.60 6.08 -25.05
CA THR A 201 13.96 6.75 -23.78
C THR A 201 13.03 6.39 -22.62
N SER A 202 11.94 5.68 -22.88
CA SER A 202 11.06 5.09 -21.87
C SER A 202 11.82 4.07 -21.02
N ASN A 203 11.43 3.96 -19.75
CA ASN A 203 11.97 2.95 -18.83
C ASN A 203 11.41 1.54 -19.14
N MET A 204 10.56 1.42 -20.17
CA MET A 204 9.89 0.19 -20.58
C MET A 204 9.03 -0.42 -19.45
N GLN A 205 8.44 0.43 -18.60
CA GLN A 205 7.58 -0.02 -17.51
C GLN A 205 6.14 -0.15 -18.03
N PRO A 206 5.55 -1.36 -18.03
CA PRO A 206 4.18 -1.54 -18.50
C PRO A 206 3.17 -0.97 -17.51
N LEU A 207 2.30 -0.08 -18.00
CA LEU A 207 1.14 0.46 -17.27
C LEU A 207 -0.11 -0.40 -17.50
N SER A 208 -0.15 -1.21 -18.56
CA SER A 208 -1.23 -2.17 -18.82
C SER A 208 -0.70 -3.56 -19.18
N LYS A 209 -1.56 -4.57 -19.01
CA LYS A 209 -1.41 -5.85 -19.73
C LYS A 209 -1.53 -5.59 -21.23
N GLU A 210 -0.85 -6.40 -22.03
CA GLU A 210 -0.99 -6.34 -23.48
C GLU A 210 -2.36 -6.84 -23.94
N VAL A 211 -2.92 -6.18 -24.95
CA VAL A 211 -4.11 -6.66 -25.66
C VAL A 211 -3.67 -7.23 -27.01
N ILE A 212 -4.03 -8.48 -27.26
CA ILE A 212 -3.58 -9.24 -28.43
C ILE A 212 -4.75 -9.43 -29.39
N LEU A 213 -4.49 -9.18 -30.68
CA LEU A 213 -5.38 -9.53 -31.79
C LEU A 213 -4.68 -10.50 -32.73
N GLU A 214 -5.37 -11.58 -33.09
CA GLU A 214 -4.88 -12.66 -33.96
C GLU A 214 -5.72 -12.79 -35.24
#